data_AF-A0A2V5W5K8-F1
#
_entry.id   AF-A0A2V5W5K8-F1
#
_cell.length_a   1.000
_cell.length_b   1.000
_cell.length_c   1.000
_cell.angle_alpha   90.00
_cell.angle_beta   90.00
_cell.angle_gamma   90.00
#
_symmetry.space_group_name_H-M   'P 1'
#
loop_
_entity.id
_entity.type
_entity.pdbx_description
1 polymer ?
#
loop_
_entity_poly.entity_id
_entity_poly.type
_entity_poly.pdbx_seq_one_letter_code
_entity_poly.pdbx_strand_id
1 'polypeptide(L)'
;MKLNLNDARLYGIIDLGYVEGPDAALVVEQMVEGGVDLIQLRGKGKSLDELAGCAARLHELTARSSTPLVVNDHAEIASRVLVEGVHVGQDDDSIEVARRKAGHKT
;
A
#
# COMPACT_ATOMS: atom_id res chain seq x y z
N MET A 1 -8.43 -13.83 -4.58
CA MET A 1 -8.34 -13.64 -6.05
C MET A 1 -6.89 -13.29 -6.37
N LYS A 2 -6.30 -13.83 -7.44
CA LYS A 2 -4.90 -13.53 -7.78
C LYS A 2 -4.85 -12.16 -8.45
N LEU A 3 -4.05 -11.24 -7.92
CA LEU A 3 -3.85 -9.92 -8.53
C LEU A 3 -3.35 -10.07 -9.97
N ASN A 4 -4.08 -9.52 -10.94
CA ASN A 4 -3.56 -9.32 -12.29
C ASN A 4 -3.34 -7.83 -12.53
N LEU A 5 -2.14 -7.35 -12.18
CA LEU A 5 -1.77 -5.94 -12.38
C LEU A 5 -1.85 -5.50 -13.84
N ASN A 6 -1.83 -6.42 -14.81
CA ASN A 6 -1.92 -6.08 -16.23
C ASN A 6 -3.30 -5.55 -16.65
N ASP A 7 -4.35 -5.84 -15.87
CA ASP A 7 -5.71 -5.38 -16.17
C ASP A 7 -6.05 -4.04 -15.49
N ALA A 8 -5.22 -3.57 -14.56
CA ALA A 8 -5.44 -2.33 -13.83
C ALA A 8 -5.33 -1.12 -14.75
N ARG A 9 -6.32 -0.23 -14.69
CA ARG A 9 -6.39 1.01 -15.49
C ARG A 9 -6.26 2.25 -14.63
N LEU A 10 -6.78 2.22 -13.40
CA LEU A 10 -6.76 3.32 -12.46
C LEU A 10 -5.98 2.92 -11.20
N TYR A 11 -4.76 3.46 -11.09
CA TYR A 11 -3.90 3.32 -9.92
C TYR A 11 -3.98 4.59 -9.07
N GLY A 12 -4.67 4.51 -7.93
CA GLY A 12 -4.77 5.59 -6.95
C GLY A 12 -3.57 5.61 -6.00
N ILE A 13 -3.11 6.80 -5.64
CA ILE A 13 -2.07 6.99 -4.62
C ILE A 13 -2.66 7.83 -3.50
N ILE A 14 -2.68 7.28 -2.29
CA ILE A 14 -3.00 8.02 -1.08
C ILE A 14 -1.71 8.41 -0.36
N ASP A 15 -1.53 9.70 -0.16
CA ASP A 15 -0.30 10.27 0.39
C ASP A 15 -0.57 10.94 1.74
N LEU A 16 0.07 10.42 2.78
CA LEU A 16 -0.04 10.92 4.15
C LEU A 16 0.65 12.28 4.38
N GLY A 17 1.28 12.84 3.35
CA GLY A 17 1.71 14.23 3.31
C GLY A 17 0.58 15.22 2.93
N TYR A 18 -0.51 14.73 2.34
CA TYR A 18 -1.67 15.55 1.94
C TYR A 18 -2.96 15.17 2.67
N VAL A 19 -3.07 13.94 3.16
CA VAL A 19 -4.24 13.44 3.89
C VAL A 19 -3.79 12.96 5.26
N GLU A 20 -4.46 13.39 6.32
CA GLU A 20 -4.12 12.90 7.65
C GLU A 20 -4.53 11.43 7.82
N GLY A 21 -3.80 10.68 8.66
CA GLY A 21 -4.03 9.25 8.87
C GLY A 21 -5.47 8.86 9.30
N PRO A 22 -6.18 9.66 10.10
CA PRO A 22 -7.61 9.41 10.39
C PRO A 22 -8.49 9.51 9.14
N ASP A 23 -8.28 10.53 8.31
CA ASP A 23 -9.08 10.82 7.12
C ASP A 23 -8.73 9.92 5.93
N ALA A 24 -7.56 9.28 5.96
CA ALA A 24 -7.11 8.38 4.91
C ALA A 24 -8.10 7.24 4.63
N ALA A 25 -8.80 6.76 5.66
CA ALA A 25 -9.83 5.74 5.52
C ALA A 25 -11.00 6.22 4.63
N LEU A 26 -11.49 7.44 4.88
CA LEU A 26 -12.59 8.01 4.11
C LEU A 26 -12.19 8.22 2.65
N VAL A 27 -10.98 8.71 2.40
CA VAL A 27 -10.47 8.91 1.03
C VAL A 27 -10.34 7.58 0.30
N VAL A 28 -9.84 6.54 0.97
CA VAL A 28 -9.74 5.19 0.37
C VAL A 28 -11.11 4.61 0.07
N GLU A 29 -12.09 4.76 0.96
CA GLU A 29 -13.48 4.34 0.70
C GLU A 29 -14.03 5.02 -0.57
N GLN A 30 -13.84 6.34 -0.69
CA GLN A 30 -14.27 7.09 -1.88
C GLN A 30 -13.53 6.66 -3.16
N MET A 31 -12.23 6.33 -3.07
CA MET A 31 -11.47 5.80 -4.20
C MET A 31 -12.02 4.44 -4.65
N VAL A 32 -12.34 3.56 -3.69
CA VAL A 32 -12.94 2.25 -3.94
C VAL A 32 -14.32 2.39 -4.59
N GLU A 33 -15.19 3.25 -4.04
CA GLU A 33 -16.50 3.55 -4.63
C GLU A 33 -16.39 4.14 -6.04
N GLY A 34 -15.32 4.91 -6.30
CA GLY A 34 -14.99 5.45 -7.61
C GLY A 34 -14.45 4.44 -8.62
N GLY A 35 -14.24 3.18 -8.22
CA GLY A 35 -13.77 2.11 -9.11
C GLY A 35 -12.26 2.11 -9.34
N VAL A 36 -11.46 2.51 -8.35
CA VAL A 36 -10.00 2.33 -8.41
C VAL A 36 -9.62 0.85 -8.49
N ASP A 37 -8.65 0.51 -9.33
CA ASP A 37 -8.20 -0.87 -9.53
C ASP A 37 -7.11 -1.28 -8.54
N LEU A 38 -6.33 -0.31 -8.05
CA LEU A 38 -5.19 -0.50 -7.15
C LEU A 38 -4.94 0.77 -6.34
N ILE A 39 -4.60 0.63 -5.06
CA ILE A 39 -4.26 1.75 -4.18
C ILE A 39 -2.82 1.61 -3.69
N GLN A 40 -2.06 2.70 -3.73
CA GLN A 40 -0.76 2.83 -3.09
C GLN A 40 -0.88 3.68 -1.84
N LEU A 41 -0.39 3.18 -0.71
CA LEU A 41 -0.14 3.98 0.48
C LEU A 41 1.27 4.56 0.44
N ARG A 42 1.35 5.89 0.38
CA ARG A 42 2.59 6.66 0.43
C ARG A 42 2.65 7.44 1.73
N GLY A 43 3.68 7.21 2.54
CA GLY A 43 3.81 7.81 3.87
C GLY A 43 5.19 8.42 4.12
N LYS A 44 5.67 9.27 3.21
CA LYS A 44 7.02 9.85 3.33
C LYS A 44 7.18 10.61 4.64
N GLY A 45 8.22 10.29 5.39
CA GLY A 45 8.52 10.94 6.68
C GLY A 45 7.66 10.47 7.85
N LYS A 46 6.80 9.46 7.65
CA LYS A 46 6.13 8.76 8.76
C LYS A 46 7.02 7.67 9.33
N SER A 47 6.85 7.38 10.62
CA SER A 47 7.49 6.23 11.24
C SER A 47 6.91 4.91 10.69
N LEU A 48 7.68 3.82 10.80
CA LEU A 48 7.21 2.49 10.41
C LEU A 48 5.96 2.07 11.18
N ASP A 49 5.82 2.47 12.45
CA ASP A 49 4.68 2.07 13.28
C ASP A 49 3.41 2.86 12.90
N GLU A 50 3.53 4.15 12.61
CA GLU A 50 2.43 4.95 12.05
C GLU A 50 1.98 4.39 10.69
N LEU A 51 2.93 4.07 9.82
CA LEU A 51 2.64 3.55 8.49
C LEU A 51 2.02 2.16 8.56
N ALA A 52 2.49 1.28 9.46
CA ALA A 52 1.92 -0.04 9.68
C ALA A 52 0.48 0.04 10.21
N GLY A 53 0.22 0.92 11.19
CA GLY A 53 -1.12 1.13 11.72
C GLY A 53 -2.09 1.66 10.67
N CYS A 54 -1.63 2.59 9.83
CA CYS A 54 -2.42 3.08 8.70
C CYS A 54 -2.67 1.97 7.66
N ALA A 55 -1.61 1.25 7.23
CA ALA A 55 -1.72 0.16 6.27
C ALA A 55 -2.70 -0.93 6.72
N ALA A 56 -2.66 -1.32 8.01
CA ALA A 56 -3.56 -2.33 8.55
C ALA A 56 -5.03 -1.90 8.44
N ARG A 57 -5.33 -0.66 8.85
CA ARG A 57 -6.68 -0.08 8.75
C ARG A 57 -7.15 0.02 7.30
N LEU A 58 -6.29 0.46 6.40
CA LEU A 58 -6.65 0.60 4.98
C LEU A 58 -6.84 -0.76 4.32
N HIS A 59 -6.00 -1.74 4.62
CA HIS A 59 -6.15 -3.10 4.09
C HIS A 59 -7.49 -3.73 4.50
N GLU A 60 -7.96 -3.53 5.74
CA GLU A 60 -9.29 -3.99 6.15
C GLU A 60 -10.41 -3.42 5.27
N LEU A 61 -10.29 -2.18 4.82
CA LEU A 61 -11.25 -1.53 3.94
C LEU A 61 -11.14 -2.07 2.51
N THR A 62 -9.94 -2.10 1.94
CA THR A 62 -9.71 -2.48 0.54
C THR A 62 -9.90 -3.98 0.31
N ALA A 63 -9.68 -4.82 1.32
CA ALA A 63 -9.94 -6.25 1.24
C ALA A 63 -11.43 -6.56 1.03
N ARG A 64 -12.34 -5.73 1.57
CA ARG A 64 -13.80 -5.90 1.41
C ARG A 64 -14.24 -5.69 -0.04
N SER A 65 -13.53 -4.84 -0.79
CA SER A 65 -13.79 -4.57 -2.21
C SER A 65 -12.89 -5.35 -3.15
N SER A 66 -12.01 -6.22 -2.62
CA SER A 66 -10.96 -6.90 -3.41
C SER A 66 -10.03 -5.94 -4.17
N THR A 67 -9.89 -4.71 -3.67
CA THR A 67 -8.96 -3.72 -4.22
C THR A 67 -7.59 -3.94 -3.56
N PRO A 68 -6.51 -4.21 -4.31
CA PRO A 68 -5.19 -4.35 -3.73
C PRO A 68 -4.69 -3.06 -3.09
N LEU A 69 -3.95 -3.24 -1.98
CA LEU A 69 -3.17 -2.20 -1.34
C LEU A 69 -1.68 -2.51 -1.47
N VAL A 70 -0.92 -1.52 -1.94
CA VAL A 70 0.54 -1.58 -2.07
C VAL A 70 1.17 -0.49 -1.21
N VAL A 71 2.28 -0.78 -0.54
CA VAL A 71 3.00 0.21 0.27
C VAL A 71 4.21 0.75 -0.49
N ASN A 72 4.42 2.06 -0.46
CA ASN A 72 5.56 2.70 -1.11
C ASN A 72 6.82 2.66 -0.22
N ASP A 73 7.97 2.28 -0.80
CA ASP A 73 9.36 2.28 -0.29
C ASP A 73 9.63 1.39 0.93
N HIS A 74 8.69 1.32 1.88
CA HIS A 74 8.84 0.65 3.17
C HIS A 74 8.48 -0.83 3.09
N ALA A 75 9.32 -1.61 2.40
CA ALA A 75 9.10 -3.04 2.19
C ALA A 75 8.93 -3.84 3.50
N GLU A 76 9.53 -3.39 4.61
CA GLU A 76 9.35 -4.01 5.92
C GLU A 76 7.88 -4.03 6.39
N ILE A 77 7.05 -3.11 5.91
CA ILE A 77 5.62 -3.08 6.25
C ILE A 77 4.93 -4.36 5.76
N ALA A 78 5.30 -4.88 4.59
CA ALA A 78 4.73 -6.12 4.06
C ALA A 78 5.07 -7.36 4.90
N SER A 79 6.09 -7.29 5.77
CA SER A 79 6.38 -8.34 6.75
C SER A 79 5.56 -8.23 8.04
N ARG A 80 4.98 -7.06 8.31
CA ARG A 80 4.26 -6.72 9.55
C ARG A 80 2.74 -6.71 9.37
N VAL A 81 2.30 -6.35 8.17
CA VAL A 81 0.90 -6.10 7.82
C VAL A 81 0.61 -6.82 6.51
N LEU A 82 -0.59 -7.40 6.41
CA LEU A 82 -1.07 -7.96 5.15
C LEU A 82 -1.28 -6.82 4.16
N VAL A 83 -0.51 -6.84 3.08
CA VAL A 83 -0.63 -5.97 1.90
C VAL A 83 -0.27 -6.78 0.67
N GLU A 84 -0.84 -6.45 -0.48
CA GLU A 84 -0.69 -7.22 -1.71
C GLU A 84 0.65 -6.97 -2.42
N GLY A 85 1.37 -5.92 -2.06
CA GLY A 85 2.70 -5.67 -2.61
C GLY A 85 3.42 -4.45 -2.06
N VAL A 86 4.58 -4.20 -2.65
CA VAL A 86 5.44 -3.05 -2.35
C VAL A 86 5.80 -2.35 -3.67
N HIS A 87 5.68 -1.02 -3.69
CA HIS A 87 6.22 -0.20 -4.78
C HIS A 87 7.63 0.24 -4.41
N VAL A 88 8.57 0.06 -5.33
CA VAL A 88 9.99 0.39 -5.15
C VAL A 88 10.40 1.24 -6.35
N GLY A 89 10.84 2.46 -6.08
CA GLY A 89 11.41 3.39 -7.04
C GLY A 89 12.87 3.09 -7.37
N GLN A 90 13.45 3.91 -8.25
CA GLN A 90 14.82 3.69 -8.75
C GLN A 90 15.91 4.01 -7.71
N ASP A 91 15.62 4.93 -6.79
CA ASP A 91 16.55 5.39 -5.76
C ASP A 91 16.36 4.68 -4.41
N ASP A 92 15.44 3.72 -4.35
CA ASP A 92 15.14 2.94 -3.14
C ASP A 92 16.05 1.70 -3.01
N ASP A 93 15.75 0.85 -2.03
CA ASP A 93 16.43 -0.43 -1.87
C ASP A 93 16.41 -1.25 -3.16
N SER A 94 17.48 -2.02 -3.40
CA SER A 94 17.47 -2.98 -4.50
C SER A 94 16.32 -3.98 -4.37
N ILE A 95 15.83 -4.50 -5.49
CA ILE A 95 14.71 -5.46 -5.52
C ILE A 95 14.98 -6.66 -4.59
N GLU A 96 16.22 -7.13 -4.52
CA GLU A 96 16.63 -8.23 -3.62
C GLU A 96 16.45 -7.85 -2.14
N VAL A 97 16.89 -6.65 -1.76
CA VAL A 97 16.75 -6.13 -0.40
C VAL A 97 15.28 -5.94 -0.05
N ALA A 98 14.49 -5.35 -0.95
CA ALA A 98 13.06 -5.16 -0.76
C ALA A 98 12.32 -6.49 -0.56
N ARG A 99 12.61 -7.53 -1.36
CA ARG A 99 12.01 -8.87 -1.18
C ARG A 99 12.32 -9.46 0.18
N ARG A 100 13.58 -9.38 0.62
CA ARG A 100 13.99 -9.87 1.94
C ARG A 100 13.29 -9.12 3.06
N LYS A 101 13.18 -7.79 2.97
CA LYS A 101 12.46 -6.94 3.92
C LYS A 101 10.97 -7.25 3.98
N ALA A 102 10.35 -7.56 2.84
CA ALA A 102 8.96 -7.99 2.72
C ALA A 102 8.72 -9.43 3.24
N GLY A 103 9.75 -10.12 3.76
CA GLY A 103 9.62 -11.48 4.29
C GLY A 103 9.66 -12.59 3.24
N HIS A 104 9.91 -12.26 1.97
CA HIS A 104 10.15 -13.27 0.94
C HIS A 104 11.59 -13.78 1.05
N LYS A 105 11.74 -15.07 1.32
CA LYS A 105 13.01 -15.79 1.14
C LYS A 105 13.11 -16.16 -0.34
N THR A 106 14.20 -15.74 -0.98
CA THR A 106 14.58 -16.08 -2.36
C THR A 106 14.44 -17.56 -2.66
#